data_AF-A0AAD8MGQ7-F1
#
_entry.id   AF-A0AAD8MGQ7-F1
#
_cell.length_a   1.000
_cell.length_b   1.000
_cell.length_c   1.000
_cell.angle_alpha   90.00
_cell.angle_beta   90.00
_cell.angle_gamma   90.00
#
_symmetry.space_group_name_H-M   'P 1'
#
loop_
_entity.id
_entity.type
_entity.pdbx_description
1 polymer ?
#
loop_
_entity_poly.entity_id
_entity_poly.type
_entity_poly.pdbx_seq_one_letter_code
_entity_poly.pdbx_strand_id
1 'polypeptide(L)'
;MDVNCGSYLQNYTKSAVMKKKLPVSQIDRALRNLFTVRMRLGLFNGSPKNLIYGNIGPDLVCTKEHLSLALEAARNGIVLLKNSAKLLPLSKTRTPSVAVIGPDANSANTLIGNYAGPP
;
A
#
# COMPACT_ATOMS: atom_id res chain seq x y z
N MET A 1 -6.33 -11.09 19.70
CA MET A 1 -6.73 -10.64 18.35
C MET A 1 -7.80 -9.59 18.54
N ASP A 2 -7.54 -8.36 18.11
CA ASP A 2 -8.44 -7.23 18.36
C ASP A 2 -9.38 -6.96 17.19
N VAL A 3 -8.98 -7.36 15.98
CA VAL A 3 -9.76 -7.28 14.74
C VAL A 3 -9.62 -8.58 13.94
N ASN A 4 -10.67 -8.94 13.22
CA ASN A 4 -10.67 -10.06 12.28
C ASN A 4 -11.11 -9.54 10.92
N CYS A 5 -10.22 -9.61 9.93
CA CYS A 5 -10.57 -9.36 8.53
C CYS A 5 -11.27 -10.61 7.99
N GLY A 6 -12.59 -10.66 8.18
CA GLY A 6 -13.43 -11.81 7.86
C GLY A 6 -14.64 -11.87 8.81
N SER A 7 -15.39 -12.97 8.75
CA SER A 7 -16.63 -13.15 9.50
C SER A 7 -16.50 -14.08 10.72
N TYR A 8 -15.31 -14.64 10.97
CA TYR A 8 -15.16 -15.69 11.99
C TYR A 8 -15.51 -15.18 13.39
N LEU A 9 -14.93 -14.05 13.81
CA LEU A 9 -15.25 -13.49 15.13
C LEU A 9 -16.70 -13.03 15.22
N GLN A 10 -17.26 -12.45 14.14
CA GLN A 10 -18.67 -12.06 14.09
C GLN A 10 -19.60 -13.26 14.31
N ASN A 11 -19.30 -14.39 13.67
CA ASN A 11 -20.16 -15.57 13.68
C ASN A 11 -20.04 -16.40 14.96
N TYR A 12 -18.84 -16.50 15.56
CA TYR A 12 -18.58 -17.51 16.60
C TYR A 12 -18.32 -16.94 17.99
N THR A 13 -18.01 -15.65 18.14
CA THR A 13 -17.62 -15.09 19.45
C THR A 13 -18.74 -15.20 20.49
N LYS A 14 -20.00 -14.94 20.12
CA LYS A 14 -21.15 -15.09 21.03
C LYS A 14 -21.27 -16.51 21.57
N SER A 15 -21.20 -17.52 20.68
CA SER A 15 -21.26 -18.93 21.07
C SER A 15 -20.11 -19.32 22.00
N ALA A 16 -18.91 -18.81 21.73
CA ALA A 16 -17.74 -19.09 22.55
C ALA A 16 -17.85 -18.47 23.95
N VAL A 17 -18.44 -17.28 24.10
CA VAL A 17 -18.77 -16.69 25.42
C VAL A 17 -19.82 -17.53 26.15
N MET A 18 -20.91 -17.90 25.47
CA MET A 18 -21.98 -18.72 26.07
C MET A 18 -21.47 -20.09 26.55
N LYS A 19 -20.52 -20.68 25.81
CA LYS A 19 -19.83 -21.93 26.17
C LYS A 19 -18.69 -21.73 27.16
N LYS A 20 -18.53 -20.54 27.74
CA LYS A 20 -17.45 -20.17 28.68
C LYS A 20 -16.03 -20.45 28.17
N LYS A 21 -15.84 -20.48 26.83
CA LYS A 21 -14.53 -20.65 26.19
C LYS A 21 -13.67 -19.38 26.24
N LEU A 22 -14.31 -18.22 26.43
CA LEU A 22 -13.64 -16.96 26.76
C LEU A 22 -14.57 -16.09 27.64
N PRO A 23 -14.01 -15.23 28.50
CA PRO A 23 -14.80 -14.22 29.20
C PRO A 23 -15.02 -12.97 28.32
N VAL A 24 -16.10 -12.23 28.60
CA VAL A 24 -16.45 -10.97 27.92
C VAL A 24 -15.33 -9.93 28.05
N SER A 25 -14.58 -9.93 29.16
CA SER A 25 -13.46 -9.00 29.39
C SER A 25 -12.36 -9.05 28.31
N GLN A 26 -12.22 -10.18 27.60
CA GLN A 26 -11.30 -10.28 26.46
C GLN A 26 -11.81 -9.51 25.23
N ILE A 27 -13.13 -9.47 25.03
CA ILE A 27 -13.79 -8.66 24.00
C ILE A 27 -13.67 -7.18 24.38
N ASP A 28 -13.92 -6.83 25.65
CA ASP A 28 -13.77 -5.45 26.12
C ASP A 28 -12.35 -4.93 25.94
N ARG A 29 -11.35 -5.77 26.18
CA ARG A 29 -9.95 -5.42 25.91
C ARG A 29 -9.71 -5.14 24.42
N ALA A 30 -10.20 -6.00 23.52
CA ALA A 30 -10.07 -5.81 22.09
C ALA A 30 -10.74 -4.51 21.62
N LEU A 31 -11.93 -4.22 22.13
CA LEU A 31 -12.65 -2.98 21.84
C LEU A 31 -11.90 -1.75 22.38
N ARG A 32 -11.41 -1.79 23.62
CA ARG A 32 -10.59 -0.70 24.19
C ARG A 32 -9.37 -0.40 23.31
N ASN A 33 -8.64 -1.42 22.87
CA ASN A 33 -7.48 -1.25 21.99
C ASN A 33 -7.87 -0.60 20.65
N LEU A 34 -8.90 -1.13 19.98
CA LEU A 34 -9.39 -0.63 18.70
C LEU A 34 -9.86 0.83 18.79
N PHE A 35 -10.68 1.15 19.79
CA PHE A 35 -11.21 2.50 19.94
C PHE A 35 -10.16 3.50 20.43
N THR A 36 -9.17 3.08 21.21
CA THR A 36 -8.03 3.93 21.59
C THR A 36 -7.28 4.43 20.37
N VAL A 37 -7.01 3.55 19.38
CA VAL A 37 -6.37 3.95 18.12
C VAL A 37 -7.25 4.93 17.34
N ARG A 38 -8.56 4.67 17.24
CA ARG A 38 -9.50 5.57 16.56
C ARG A 38 -9.60 6.95 17.23
N MET A 39 -9.54 7.01 18.56
CA MET A 39 -9.49 8.27 19.31
C MET A 39 -8.19 9.04 19.03
N ARG A 40 -7.03 8.36 18.99
CA ARG A 40 -5.74 8.99 18.63
C ARG A 40 -5.75 9.55 17.19
N LEU A 41 -6.44 8.88 16.27
CA LEU A 41 -6.66 9.35 14.91
C LEU A 41 -7.71 10.46 14.79
N GLY A 42 -8.34 10.87 15.91
CA GLY A 42 -9.28 11.98 15.95
C GLY A 42 -10.67 11.68 15.41
N LEU A 43 -11.05 10.42 15.18
CA LEU A 43 -12.35 10.05 14.60
C LEU A 43 -13.57 10.50 15.44
N PHE A 44 -13.36 10.88 16.70
CA PHE A 44 -14.39 11.37 17.62
C PHE A 44 -14.28 12.87 17.93
N ASN A 45 -13.40 13.60 17.23
CA ASN A 45 -13.11 15.01 17.51
C ASN A 45 -13.88 15.97 16.59
N GLY A 46 -15.10 15.58 16.17
CA GLY A 46 -15.93 16.38 15.26
C GLY A 46 -15.61 16.16 13.78
N SER A 47 -15.71 17.23 12.97
CA SER A 47 -15.53 17.14 11.52
C SER A 47 -14.08 16.78 11.16
N PRO A 48 -13.83 15.68 10.41
CA PRO A 48 -12.48 15.31 9.98
C PRO A 48 -11.74 16.40 9.18
N LYS A 49 -12.48 17.26 8.47
CA LYS A 49 -11.91 18.41 7.74
C LYS A 49 -11.22 19.42 8.66
N ASN A 50 -11.64 19.50 9.93
CA ASN A 50 -11.07 20.42 10.90
C ASN A 50 -9.91 19.81 11.70
N LEU A 51 -9.51 18.57 11.38
CA LEU A 51 -8.42 17.85 12.07
C LEU A 51 -7.11 17.95 11.28
N ILE A 52 -6.02 17.47 11.88
CA ILE A 52 -4.65 17.61 11.37
C ILE A 52 -4.43 17.06 9.94
N TYR A 53 -5.25 16.11 9.49
CA TYR A 53 -5.18 15.53 8.14
C TYR A 53 -6.34 16.00 7.23
N GLY A 54 -7.21 16.88 7.73
CA GLY A 54 -8.45 17.29 7.07
C GLY A 54 -8.27 18.09 5.79
N ASN A 55 -7.09 18.68 5.60
CA ASN A 55 -6.73 19.48 4.43
C ASN A 55 -6.00 18.69 3.34
N ILE A 56 -5.85 17.36 3.48
CA ILE A 56 -5.27 16.52 2.42
C ILE A 56 -6.34 16.30 1.34
N GLY A 57 -6.15 16.94 0.19
CA GLY A 57 -7.08 16.90 -0.93
C GLY A 57 -6.58 16.10 -2.15
N PRO A 58 -7.44 15.89 -3.15
CA PRO A 58 -7.07 15.23 -4.42
C PRO A 58 -5.98 15.96 -5.21
N ASP A 59 -5.83 17.27 -5.02
CA ASP A 59 -4.78 18.09 -5.61
C ASP A 59 -3.36 17.69 -5.16
N LEU A 60 -3.26 16.98 -4.03
CA LEU A 60 -2.01 16.40 -3.53
C LEU A 60 -1.75 14.98 -4.06
N VAL A 61 -2.66 14.40 -4.84
CA VAL A 61 -2.48 13.10 -5.50
C VAL A 61 -1.73 13.29 -6.81
N CYS A 62 -0.74 12.42 -7.09
CA CYS A 62 0.06 12.46 -8.31
C CYS A 62 0.75 13.81 -8.62
N THR A 63 1.17 14.55 -7.59
CA THR A 63 1.99 15.75 -7.75
C THR A 63 3.32 15.43 -8.43
N LYS A 64 3.99 16.46 -8.99
CA LYS A 64 5.29 16.31 -9.64
C LYS A 64 6.33 15.73 -8.69
N GLU A 65 6.26 16.10 -7.42
CA GLU A 65 7.14 15.65 -6.35
C GLU A 65 6.93 14.16 -6.09
N HIS A 66 5.67 13.69 -5.98
CA HIS A 66 5.35 12.27 -5.80
C HIS A 66 5.76 11.42 -7.00
N LEU A 67 5.54 11.92 -8.23
CA LEU A 67 5.97 11.25 -9.45
C LEU A 67 7.50 11.17 -9.56
N SER A 68 8.20 12.22 -9.16
CA SER A 68 9.66 12.25 -9.15
C SER A 68 10.23 11.24 -8.15
N LEU A 69 9.63 11.14 -6.95
CA LEU A 69 10.02 10.15 -5.95
C LEU A 69 9.78 8.71 -6.44
N ALA A 70 8.64 8.45 -7.09
CA ALA A 70 8.35 7.13 -7.68
C ALA A 70 9.37 6.77 -8.77
N LEU A 71 9.75 7.73 -9.62
CA LEU A 71 10.78 7.54 -10.65
C LEU A 71 12.16 7.28 -10.06
N GLU A 72 12.52 7.98 -8.99
CA GLU A 72 13.78 7.75 -8.26
C GLU A 72 13.82 6.34 -7.66
N ALA A 73 12.75 5.93 -6.98
CA ALA A 73 12.63 4.59 -6.42
C ALA A 73 12.77 3.50 -7.50
N ALA A 74 12.14 3.69 -8.67
CA ALA A 74 12.27 2.78 -9.80
C ALA A 74 13.72 2.73 -10.34
N ARG A 75 14.38 3.87 -10.51
CA ARG A 75 15.78 3.94 -10.98
C ARG A 75 16.75 3.24 -10.03
N ASN A 76 16.58 3.44 -8.73
CA ASN A 76 17.43 2.84 -7.70
C ASN A 76 17.12 1.36 -7.46
N GLY A 77 15.92 0.90 -7.80
CA GLY A 77 15.50 -0.50 -7.65
C GLY A 77 15.90 -1.44 -8.79
N ILE A 78 16.37 -0.93 -9.93
CA ILE A 78 16.78 -1.76 -11.08
C ILE A 78 18.11 -2.46 -10.77
N VAL A 79 18.15 -3.78 -10.88
CA VAL A 79 19.35 -4.60 -10.63
C VAL A 79 19.94 -5.11 -11.94
N LEU A 80 21.21 -4.75 -12.21
CA LEU A 80 21.98 -5.29 -13.33
C LEU A 80 22.62 -6.64 -12.95
N LEU A 81 21.97 -7.74 -13.32
CA LEU A 81 22.45 -9.09 -12.98
C LEU A 81 23.66 -9.55 -13.80
N LYS A 82 23.78 -9.10 -15.06
CA LYS A 82 24.86 -9.51 -15.99
C LYS A 82 25.19 -8.38 -16.96
N ASN A 83 26.48 -8.10 -17.14
CA ASN A 83 26.99 -7.19 -18.17
C ASN A 83 28.23 -7.80 -18.85
N SER A 84 28.03 -8.49 -19.97
CA SER A 84 29.11 -9.13 -20.73
C SER A 84 29.69 -8.19 -21.77
N ALA A 85 31.00 -8.29 -22.02
CA ALA A 85 31.74 -7.47 -22.99
C ALA A 85 31.57 -5.95 -22.81
N LYS A 86 31.21 -5.49 -21.60
CA LYS A 86 30.92 -4.07 -21.30
C LYS A 86 29.88 -3.46 -22.27
N LEU A 87 28.85 -4.24 -22.63
CA LEU A 87 27.83 -3.82 -23.59
C LEU A 87 27.04 -2.60 -23.09
N LEU A 88 26.67 -2.58 -21.81
CA LEU A 88 25.94 -1.47 -21.20
C LEU A 88 26.90 -0.47 -20.54
N PRO A 89 26.64 0.85 -20.62
CA PRO A 89 25.48 1.48 -21.28
C PRO A 89 25.60 1.54 -22.81
N LEU A 90 24.46 1.45 -23.51
CA LEU A 90 24.41 1.58 -24.97
C LEU A 90 24.83 2.99 -25.40
N SER A 91 25.65 3.06 -26.46
CA SER A 91 26.12 4.32 -27.02
C SER A 91 25.09 4.88 -28.00
N LYS A 92 24.58 6.09 -27.74
CA LYS A 92 23.65 6.76 -28.67
C LYS A 92 24.23 7.01 -30.06
N THR A 93 25.55 7.15 -30.17
CA THR A 93 26.22 7.37 -31.47
C THR A 93 26.47 6.08 -32.24
N ARG A 94 26.75 4.97 -31.55
CA ARG A 94 27.01 3.66 -32.18
C ARG A 94 25.76 2.77 -32.32
N THR A 95 24.68 3.12 -31.62
CA THR A 95 23.42 2.38 -31.59
C THR A 95 22.29 3.29 -32.08
N PRO A 96 22.17 3.52 -33.39
CA PRO A 96 21.19 4.44 -33.96
C PRO A 96 19.75 3.92 -33.88
N SER A 97 19.56 2.61 -33.67
CA SER A 97 18.26 1.97 -33.52
C SER A 97 18.31 0.83 -32.50
N VAL A 98 17.18 0.58 -31.86
CA VAL A 98 16.99 -0.51 -30.87
C VAL A 98 15.66 -1.20 -31.16
N ALA A 99 15.66 -2.52 -31.26
CA ALA A 99 14.45 -3.31 -31.27
C ALA A 99 14.06 -3.68 -29.83
N VAL A 100 12.83 -3.35 -29.43
CA VAL A 100 12.29 -3.71 -28.11
C VAL A 100 11.32 -4.87 -28.31
N ILE A 101 11.69 -6.05 -27.80
CA ILE A 101 10.99 -7.31 -28.06
C ILE A 101 10.72 -8.02 -26.74
N GLY A 102 9.51 -8.55 -26.58
CA GLY A 102 9.09 -9.33 -25.41
C GLY A 102 7.65 -8.99 -25.00
N PRO A 103 6.97 -9.88 -24.25
CA PRO A 103 5.58 -9.66 -23.82
C PRO A 103 5.42 -8.40 -22.95
N ASP A 104 6.45 -8.02 -22.21
CA ASP A 104 6.43 -6.85 -21.31
C ASP A 104 6.92 -5.54 -21.96
N ALA A 105 7.29 -5.56 -23.24
CA ALA A 105 7.82 -4.40 -23.95
C ALA A 105 6.86 -3.19 -23.96
N ASN A 106 5.55 -3.45 -23.87
CA ASN A 106 4.50 -2.43 -23.83
C ASN A 106 3.33 -2.82 -22.90
N SER A 107 3.64 -3.33 -21.70
CA SER A 107 2.62 -3.76 -20.73
C SER A 107 2.64 -2.89 -19.46
N ALA A 108 1.79 -1.87 -19.40
CA ALA A 108 1.65 -1.04 -18.19
C ALA A 108 1.13 -1.86 -16.99
N ASN A 109 0.23 -2.83 -17.24
CA ASN A 109 -0.35 -3.66 -16.18
C ASN A 109 0.68 -4.60 -15.54
N THR A 110 1.64 -5.13 -16.32
CA THR A 110 2.72 -5.93 -15.72
C THR A 110 3.57 -5.08 -14.78
N LEU A 111 3.85 -3.83 -15.15
CA LEU A 111 4.74 -2.94 -14.39
C LEU A 111 4.19 -2.57 -13.00
N ILE A 112 2.88 -2.44 -12.85
CA ILE A 112 2.24 -2.05 -11.58
C ILE A 112 2.07 -3.22 -10.60
N GLY A 113 2.17 -4.47 -11.06
CA GLY A 113 2.09 -5.65 -10.21
C GLY A 113 0.70 -5.88 -9.60
N ASN A 114 0.64 -6.15 -8.29
CA ASN A 114 -0.59 -6.40 -7.54
C ASN A 114 -0.84 -5.30 -6.50
N TYR A 115 -2.00 -5.31 -5.84
CA TYR A 115 -2.38 -4.30 -4.85
C TYR A 115 -2.25 -2.84 -5.34
N ALA A 116 -2.41 -2.63 -6.65
CA ALA A 116 -2.46 -1.33 -7.28
C ALA A 116 -3.91 -1.00 -7.70
N GLY A 117 -4.25 0.28 -7.74
CA GLY A 117 -5.53 0.79 -8.19
C GLY A 117 -5.37 2.15 -8.88
N PRO A 118 -6.38 2.61 -9.64
CA PRO A 118 -6.36 3.95 -10.18
C PRO A 118 -6.27 4.95 -9.02
N PRO A 119 -5.39 5.96 -9.10
CA PRO A 119 -5.32 7.04 -8.12
C PRO A 119 -6.59 7.87 -8.08
#